data_AF-A0A1N6HD02-F1
#
_entry.id   AF-A0A1N6HD02-F1
#
_cell.length_a   1.000
_cell.length_b   1.000
_cell.length_c   1.000
_cell.angle_alpha   90.00
_cell.angle_beta   90.00
_cell.angle_gamma   90.00
#
_symmetry.space_group_name_H-M   'P 1'
#
loop_
_entity.id
_entity.type
_entity.pdbx_description
1 polymer ?
#
loop_
_entity_poly.entity_id
_entity_poly.type
_entity_poly.pdbx_seq_one_letter_code
_entity_poly.pdbx_strand_id
1 'polypeptide(L)' 'MRNTIIKIFEILIWVIGGLVAIGGVIGGIVMLAQGEVVGLGVIIGGLLYAVIIMALFFIQIGTYNNTRRTAEAVEKLAGR' A
#
# COMPACT_ATOMS: atom_id res chain seq x y z
N MET A 1 10.97 -2.19 20.08
CA MET A 1 9.49 -2.03 19.99
C MET A 1 9.07 -1.25 18.75
N ARG A 2 9.57 -0.02 18.53
CA ARG A 2 9.19 0.83 17.37
C ARG A 2 9.43 0.19 15.98
N ASN A 3 10.61 -0.37 15.73
CA ASN A 3 10.89 -1.05 14.45
C ASN A 3 9.98 -2.27 14.23
N THR A 4 9.61 -2.97 15.31
CA THR A 4 8.68 -4.09 15.26
C THR A 4 7.29 -3.64 14.82
N ILE A 5 6.81 -2.52 15.38
CA ILE A 5 5.51 -1.93 15.02
C ILE A 5 5.51 -1.53 13.54
N ILE A 6 6.53 -0.79 13.08
CA ILE A 6 6.63 -0.36 11.67
C ILE A 6 6.63 -1.57 10.73
N LYS A 7 7.38 -2.61 11.07
CA LYS A 7 7.44 -3.85 10.27
C LYS A 7 6.08 -4.57 10.23
N ILE A 8 5.35 -4.61 11.35
CA ILE A 8 3.99 -5.17 11.39
C ILE A 8 3.06 -4.34 10.49
N PHE A 9 3.12 -3.01 10.57
CA PHE A 9 2.31 -2.14 9.70
C PHE A 9 2.62 -2.37 8.22
N GLU A 10 3.89 -2.48 7.85
CA GLU A 10 4.30 -2.80 6.48
C GLU A 10 3.74 -4.14 5.99
N ILE A 11 3.84 -5.20 6.82
CA ILE A 11 3.23 -6.51 6.50
C ILE A 11 1.72 -6.39 6.35
N LEU A 12 1.05 -5.68 7.27
CA LEU A 12 -0.40 -5.48 7.23
C LEU A 12 -0.84 -4.75 5.95
N ILE A 13 -0.10 -3.72 5.52
CA ILE A 13 -0.41 -3.01 4.27
C ILE A 13 -0.30 -3.95 3.08
N TRP A 14 0.75 -4.77 3.00
CA TRP A 14 0.88 -5.76 1.93
C TRP A 14 -0.24 -6.80 1.94
N VAL A 15 -0.59 -7.32 3.12
CA VAL A 15 -1.69 -8.30 3.26
C VAL A 15 -3.01 -7.69 2.83
N ILE A 16 -3.36 -6.50 3.34
CA ILE A 16 -4.61 -5.82 3.00
C ILE A 16 -4.64 -5.46 1.52
N GLY A 17 -3.57 -4.88 0.99
CA GLY A 17 -3.47 -4.54 -0.43
C GLY A 17 -3.60 -5.76 -1.34
N GLY A 18 -2.95 -6.87 -0.98
CA GLY A 18 -3.09 -8.15 -1.67
C GLY A 18 -4.53 -8.67 -1.64
N LEU A 19 -5.20 -8.63 -0.49
CA LEU A 19 -6.61 -9.04 -0.38
C LEU A 19 -7.54 -8.16 -1.21
N VAL A 20 -7.32 -6.85 -1.24
CA VAL A 20 -8.10 -5.93 -2.09
C VAL A 20 -7.87 -6.21 -3.57
N ALA A 21 -6.62 -6.45 -3.99
CA ALA A 21 -6.30 -6.81 -5.37
C ALA A 21 -6.95 -8.14 -5.78
N ILE A 22 -6.86 -9.17 -4.94
CA ILE A 22 -7.52 -10.45 -5.15
C ILE A 22 -9.04 -10.27 -5.23
N GLY A 23 -9.62 -9.49 -4.34
CA GLY A 23 -11.05 -9.16 -4.35
C GLY A 23 -11.48 -8.46 -5.64
N GLY A 24 -10.68 -7.53 -6.16
CA GLY A 24 -10.92 -6.87 -7.44
C GLY A 24 -10.89 -7.83 -8.63
N VAL A 25 -9.92 -8.76 -8.64
CA VAL A 25 -9.83 -9.79 -9.69
C VAL A 25 -11.00 -10.77 -9.62
N ILE A 26 -11.31 -11.31 -8.45
CA ILE A 26 -12.43 -12.25 -8.26
C ILE A 26 -13.76 -11.57 -8.61
N GLY A 27 -13.99 -10.36 -8.09
CA GLY A 27 -15.19 -9.59 -8.39
C GLY A 27 -15.32 -9.31 -9.88
N GLY A 28 -14.22 -8.95 -10.55
CA GLY A 28 -14.20 -8.72 -11.98
C GLY A 28 -14.47 -9.97 -12.82
N ILE A 29 -13.94 -11.13 -12.42
CA ILE A 29 -14.25 -12.42 -13.07
C ILE A 29 -15.75 -12.73 -12.98
N VAL A 30 -16.38 -12.52 -11.82
CA VAL A 30 -17.83 -12.71 -11.66
C VAL A 30 -18.61 -11.76 -12.58
N MET A 31 -18.14 -10.52 -12.70
CA MET A 31 -18.79 -9.50 -13.52
C MET A 31 -18.61 -9.70 -15.04
N LEU A 32 -17.66 -10.54 -15.49
CA LEU A 32 -17.56 -10.91 -16.91
C LEU A 32 -18.83 -11.59 -17.43
N ALA A 33 -19.57 -12.30 -16.57
CA ALA A 33 -20.85 -12.90 -16.92
C ALA A 33 -21.93 -11.85 -17.28
N GLN A 34 -21.76 -10.60 -16.84
CA GLN A 34 -22.66 -9.49 -17.16
C GLN A 34 -22.19 -8.68 -18.38
N GLY A 35 -20.98 -8.95 -18.89
CA GLY A 35 -20.41 -8.31 -20.05
C GLY A 35 -18.90 -8.10 -19.94
N GLU A 36 -18.19 -8.28 -21.05
CA GLU A 36 -16.72 -8.20 -21.10
C GLU A 36 -16.19 -6.84 -20.61
N VAL A 37 -16.76 -5.74 -21.09
CA VAL A 37 -16.34 -4.37 -20.71
C VAL A 37 -16.54 -4.14 -19.20
N VAL A 38 -17.63 -4.63 -18.63
CA VAL A 38 -17.94 -4.46 -17.20
C VAL A 38 -16.96 -5.27 -16.36
N GLY A 39 -16.74 -6.53 -16.69
CA GLY A 39 -15.79 -7.39 -15.98
C GLY A 39 -14.36 -6.83 -16.02
N LEU A 40 -13.86 -6.49 -17.22
CA LEU A 40 -12.53 -5.89 -17.38
C LEU A 40 -12.40 -4.56 -16.64
N GLY A 41 -13.44 -3.72 -16.67
CA GLY A 41 -13.48 -2.47 -15.93
C GLY A 41 -13.33 -2.66 -14.42
N VAL A 42 -13.99 -3.67 -13.85
CA VAL A 42 -13.88 -4.01 -12.43
C VAL A 42 -12.50 -4.57 -12.08
N ILE A 43 -11.91 -5.43 -12.92
CA ILE A 43 -10.55 -5.95 -12.68
C ILE A 43 -9.55 -4.79 -12.66
N ILE A 44 -9.54 -3.97 -13.72
CA ILE A 44 -8.61 -2.85 -13.84
C ILE A 44 -8.82 -1.85 -12.70
N GLY A 45 -10.08 -1.48 -12.43
CA GLY A 45 -10.43 -0.56 -11.36
C GLY A 45 -10.03 -1.08 -9.98
N GLY A 46 -10.29 -2.36 -9.69
CA GLY A 46 -9.93 -3.00 -8.43
C GLY A 46 -8.42 -3.07 -8.19
N LEU A 47 -7.64 -3.39 -9.24
CA LEU A 47 -6.18 -3.38 -9.17
C LEU A 47 -5.62 -1.97 -8.98
N LEU A 48 -6.13 -0.98 -9.71
CA LEU A 48 -5.75 0.42 -9.52
C LEU A 48 -6.09 0.91 -8.11
N TYR A 49 -7.27 0.56 -7.60
CA TYR A 49 -7.69 0.89 -6.25
C TYR A 49 -6.75 0.29 -5.19
N ALA A 50 -6.37 -0.99 -5.35
CA ALA A 50 -5.40 -1.63 -4.46
C ALA A 50 -4.05 -0.90 -4.46
N VAL A 51 -3.55 -0.52 -5.64
CA VAL A 51 -2.29 0.23 -5.78
C VAL A 51 -2.38 1.58 -5.08
N ILE A 52 -3.45 2.34 -5.32
CA ILE A 52 -3.64 3.67 -4.72
C ILE A 52 -3.68 3.57 -3.19
N ILE A 53 -4.46 2.63 -2.64
CA ILE A 53 -4.52 2.43 -1.18
C ILE A 53 -3.15 2.10 -0.60
N MET A 54 -2.45 1.12 -1.19
CA MET A 54 -1.12 0.75 -0.72
C MET A 54 -0.16 1.94 -0.78
N ALA A 55 -0.18 2.72 -1.86
CA ALA A 55 0.66 3.90 -2.03
C ALA A 55 0.42 4.93 -0.91
N LEU A 56 -0.84 5.23 -0.58
CA LEU A 56 -1.18 6.17 0.50
C LEU A 56 -0.60 5.74 1.86
N PHE A 57 -0.68 4.45 2.18
CA PHE A 57 -0.10 3.93 3.42
C PHE A 57 1.44 3.88 3.40
N PHE A 58 2.04 3.48 2.28
CA PHE A 58 3.50 3.45 2.15
C PHE A 58 4.13 4.84 2.15
N ILE A 59 3.46 5.87 1.63
CA ILE A 59 3.90 7.27 1.74
C ILE A 59 4.05 7.68 3.20
N GLN A 60 3.13 7.26 4.08
CA GLN A 60 3.21 7.61 5.49
C GLN A 60 4.43 6.97 6.18
N ILE A 61 4.68 5.69 5.92
CA ILE A 61 5.86 4.98 6.43
C ILE A 61 7.15 5.58 5.85
N GLY A 62 7.15 5.87 4.55
CA GLY A 62 8.28 6.51 3.87
C GLY A 62 8.61 7.88 4.46
N THR A 63 7.60 8.71 4.69
CA THR A 63 7.74 10.03 5.32
C THR A 63 8.33 9.90 6.72
N TYR A 64 7.81 8.99 7.54
CA TYR A 64 8.37 8.71 8.86
C TYR A 64 9.88 8.34 8.79
N ASN A 65 10.25 7.44 7.87
CA ASN A 65 11.63 7.02 7.69
C ASN A 65 12.54 8.16 7.18
N ASN A 66 12.03 9.03 6.31
CA ASN A 66 12.77 10.20 5.81
C ASN A 66 13.03 11.21 6.92
N THR A 67 12.01 11.55 7.71
CA THR A 67 12.13 12.47 8.84
C THR A 67 13.11 11.94 9.87
N ARG A 68 13.05 10.65 10.20
CA ARG A 68 14.00 10.01 11.14
C ARG A 68 15.45 10.11 10.65
N ARG A 69 15.71 9.75 9.39
CA ARG A 69 17.06 9.83 8.80
C ARG A 69 17.58 11.27 8.77
N THR A 70 16.69 12.23 8.51
CA THR A 70 17.04 13.65 8.52
C THR A 70 17.41 14.11 9.94
N ALA A 71 16.63 13.72 10.96
CA ALA A 71 16.95 14.02 12.35
C ALA A 71 18.32 13.42 12.77
N GLU A 72 18.55 12.14 12.46
CA GLU A 72 19.83 11.47 12.75
C GLU A 72 21.02 12.16 12.03
N ALA A 73 20.82 12.66 10.81
CA ALA A 73 21.86 13.39 10.08
C ALA A 73 22.12 14.78 10.69
N VAL A 74 21.07 15.48 11.13
CA VAL A 74 21.18 16.78 11.79
C VAL A 74 21.89 16.66 13.13
N GLU A 75 21.58 15.64 13.94
CA GLU A 75 22.27 15.37 15.22
C GLU A 75 23.78 15.19 15.00
N LYS A 76 24.15 14.35 14.02
CA LYS A 76 25.56 14.14 13.64
C LYS A 76 26.25 15.42 13.18
N LEU A 77 25.58 16.25 12.38
CA LEU A 77 26.12 17.55 11.93
C LEU A 77 26.27 18.54 13.07
N ALA A 78 25.37 18.51 14.06
CA ALA A 78 25.44 19.34 15.25
C ALA A 78 26.53 18.92 16.25
N GLY A 79 27.31 17.87 15.94
CA GLY A 79 28.36 17.35 16.81
C GLY A 79 27.84 16.73 18.10
N ARG A 80 26.57 16.27 18.10
CA ARG A 80 25.94 15.57 19.22
C ARG A 80 25.72 14.10 18.89
#